data_AF-A0AAW4HIY1-F1
#
_entry.id   AF-A0AAW4HIY1-F1
#
_cell.length_a   1.000
_cell.length_b   1.000
_cell.length_c   1.000
_cell.angle_alpha   90.00
_cell.angle_beta   90.00
_cell.angle_gamma   90.00
#
_symmetry.space_group_name_H-M   'P 1'
#
loop_
_entity.id
_entity.type
_entity.pdbx_description
1 polymer ?
#
loop_
_entity_poly.entity_id
_entity_poly.type
_entity_poly.pdbx_seq_one_letter_code
_entity_poly.pdbx_strand_id
1 'polypeptide(L)' 'MKAAFLEKYYPASKSSYLKKEIINVEQREHESLYEYRERFKRMCACCPYHGYTDQDLLMYFCGGMNMEDARMVHAAS' A
#
# COMPACT_ATOMS: atom_id res chain seq x y z
N MET A 1 8.18 14.14 26.28
CA MET A 1 7.72 15.21 25.37
C MET A 1 7.53 14.72 23.92
N LYS A 2 8.51 14.05 23.29
CA LYS A 2 8.36 13.48 21.92
C LYS A 2 7.25 12.43 21.78
N ALA A 3 7.13 11.48 22.72
CA ALA A 3 6.10 10.45 22.67
C ALA A 3 4.67 11.03 22.74
N ALA A 4 4.41 11.92 23.70
CA ALA A 4 3.10 12.59 23.83
C ALA A 4 2.75 13.48 22.62
N PHE A 5 3.74 14.10 21.97
CA PHE A 5 3.53 14.83 20.72
C PHE A 5 3.15 13.90 19.58
N LEU A 6 3.89 12.81 19.39
CA LEU A 6 3.58 11.80 18.38
C LEU A 6 2.21 11.17 18.63
N GLU A 7 1.89 10.83 19.86
CA GLU A 7 0.58 10.27 20.20
C GLU A 7 -0.57 11.23 19.91
N LYS A 8 -0.37 12.53 20.16
CA LYS A 8 -1.36 13.58 19.88
C LYS A 8 -1.60 13.84 18.39
N TYR A 9 -0.56 13.81 17.56
CA TYR A 9 -0.63 14.22 16.15
C TYR A 9 -0.52 13.05 15.15
N TYR A 10 0.06 11.94 15.56
CA TYR A 10 0.29 10.74 14.76
C TYR A 10 0.15 9.47 15.62
N PRO A 11 -1.07 9.18 16.11
CA PRO A 11 -1.30 8.10 17.04
C PRO A 11 -0.95 6.74 16.42
N ALA A 12 -0.57 5.78 17.26
CA ALA A 12 -0.26 4.42 16.83
C ALA A 12 -1.43 3.77 16.05
N SER A 13 -2.68 4.10 16.39
CA SER A 13 -3.87 3.65 15.66
C SER A 13 -3.87 4.08 14.19
N LYS A 14 -3.45 5.32 13.90
CA LYS A 14 -3.32 5.83 12.53
C LYS A 14 -2.23 5.09 11.76
N SER A 15 -1.08 4.84 12.42
CA SER A 15 0.00 4.04 11.83
C SER A 15 -0.46 2.63 11.49
N SER A 16 -1.12 1.95 12.44
CA SER A 16 -1.67 0.61 12.25
C SER A 16 -2.75 0.55 11.15
N TYR A 17 -3.59 1.58 11.06
CA TYR A 17 -4.58 1.69 9.98
C TYR A 17 -3.91 1.78 8.61
N LEU A 18 -2.95 2.69 8.43
CA LEU A 18 -2.24 2.86 7.16
C LEU A 18 -1.47 1.60 6.75
N LYS A 19 -0.87 0.88 7.71
CA LYS A 19 -0.22 -0.41 7.46
C LYS A 19 -1.21 -1.46 6.94
N LYS A 20 -2.40 -1.53 7.51
CA LYS A 20 -3.46 -2.44 7.03
C LYS A 20 -3.93 -2.09 5.62
N GLU A 21 -4.04 -0.81 5.28
CA GLU A 21 -4.39 -0.37 3.92
C GLU A 21 -3.33 -0.78 2.89
N ILE A 22 -2.04 -0.78 3.26
CA ILE A 22 -0.96 -1.25 2.38
C ILE A 22 -1.04 -2.77 2.16
N ILE A 23 -1.22 -3.56 3.23
CA ILE A 23 -1.28 -5.03 3.15
C ILE A 23 -2.51 -5.50 2.37
N ASN A 24 -3.66 -4.87 2.61
CA ASN A 24 -4.94 -5.25 2.03
C ASN A 24 -5.29 -4.41 0.79
N VAL A 25 -4.28 -3.93 0.08
CA VAL A 25 -4.51 -3.15 -1.14
C VAL A 25 -5.14 -4.06 -2.19
N GLU A 26 -6.26 -3.62 -2.77
CA GLU A 26 -6.92 -4.31 -3.88
C GLU A 26 -7.25 -3.32 -4.98
N GLN A 27 -7.08 -3.73 -6.23
CA GLN A 27 -7.44 -2.96 -7.41
C GLN A 27 -8.96 -2.92 -7.54
N ARG A 28 -9.50 -1.72 -7.72
CA ARG A 28 -10.95 -1.53 -7.82
C ARG A 28 -11.46 -1.90 -9.22
N GLU A 29 -12.72 -2.30 -9.33
CA GLU A 29 -13.35 -2.79 -10.57
C GLU A 29 -13.19 -1.87 -11.79
N HIS A 30 -13.07 -0.55 -11.59
CA HIS A 30 -12.94 0.44 -12.65
C HIS A 30 -11.65 1.28 -12.54
N GLU A 31 -10.68 0.80 -11.75
CA GLU A 31 -9.41 1.47 -11.58
C GLU A 31 -8.38 0.87 -12.54
N SER A 32 -7.81 1.71 -13.40
CA SER A 32 -6.72 1.28 -14.28
C SER A 32 -5.48 0.87 -13.47
N LEU A 33 -4.63 0.02 -14.04
CA LEU A 33 -3.37 -0.37 -13.40
C LEU A 33 -2.48 0.84 -13.02
N TYR A 34 -2.52 1.90 -13.84
CA TYR A 34 -1.80 3.14 -13.56
C TYR A 34 -2.34 3.85 -12.30
N GLU A 35 -3.66 4.02 -12.22
CA GLU A 35 -4.32 4.64 -11.06
C GLU A 35 -4.10 3.83 -9.79
N TYR A 36 -4.21 2.50 -9.90
CA TYR A 36 -3.93 1.55 -8.83
C TYR A 36 -2.50 1.71 -8.30
N ARG A 37 -1.51 1.74 -9.19
CA ARG A 37 -0.10 1.97 -8.85
C ARG A 37 0.12 3.32 -8.17
N GLU A 38 -0.46 4.39 -8.69
CA GLU A 38 -0.32 5.72 -8.08
C GLU A 38 -1.00 5.80 -6.71
N ARG A 39 -2.15 5.15 -6.53
CA ARG A 39 -2.80 5.03 -5.21
C ARG A 39 -1.94 4.25 -4.22
N PHE A 40 -1.38 3.13 -4.63
CA PHE A 40 -0.48 2.34 -3.78
C PHE A 40 0.77 3.13 -3.36
N LYS A 41 1.39 3.88 -4.28
CA LYS A 41 2.51 4.78 -3.96
C LYS A 41 2.13 5.86 -2.95
N ARG A 42 0.93 6.45 -3.07
CA ARG A 42 0.41 7.42 -2.09
C ARG A 42 0.21 6.80 -0.72
N MET A 43 -0.29 5.56 -0.64
CA MET A 43 -0.44 4.84 0.62
C MET A 43 0.91 4.63 1.32
N CYS A 44 1.94 4.22 0.57
CA CYS A 44 3.30 4.07 1.09
C CYS A 44 3.87 5.42 1.57
N ALA A 45 3.69 6.50 0.79
CA ALA A 45 4.15 7.84 1.15
C ALA A 45 3.46 8.42 2.41
N CYS A 46 2.19 8.06 2.64
CA CYS A 46 1.47 8.41 3.87
C CYS A 46 1.99 7.66 5.11
N CYS A 47 2.71 6.55 4.93
CA CYS A 47 3.26 5.73 6.01
C CYS A 47 4.77 5.47 5.79
N PRO A 48 5.65 6.50 5.83
CA PRO A 48 7.06 6.34 5.45
C PRO A 48 7.84 5.37 6.36
N TYR A 49 7.33 5.09 7.56
CA TYR A 49 7.88 4.10 8.50
C TYR A 49 7.03 2.82 8.52
N HIS A 50 6.53 2.39 7.37
CA HIS A 50 5.68 1.20 7.25
C HIS A 50 6.39 -0.09 7.69
N GLY A 51 7.70 -0.18 7.45
CA GLY A 51 8.55 -1.31 7.89
C GLY A 51 8.58 -2.50 6.93
N TYR A 52 7.81 -2.46 5.84
CA TYR A 52 7.88 -3.42 4.73
C TYR A 52 9.11 -3.23 3.84
N THR A 53 9.66 -4.33 3.35
CA THR A 53 10.71 -4.34 2.32
C THR A 53 10.10 -4.09 0.93
N ASP A 54 10.94 -3.76 -0.05
CA ASP A 54 10.49 -3.62 -1.44
C ASP A 54 9.85 -4.92 -1.97
N GLN A 55 10.36 -6.08 -1.54
CA GLN A 55 9.80 -7.37 -1.90
C GLN A 55 8.40 -7.58 -1.30
N ASP A 56 8.19 -7.20 -0.03
CA ASP A 56 6.87 -7.26 0.59
C ASP A 56 5.87 -6.34 -0.13
N LEU A 57 6.31 -5.12 -0.46
CA LEU A 57 5.47 -4.15 -1.18
C LEU A 57 5.11 -4.65 -2.58
N LEU A 58 6.04 -5.25 -3.31
CA LEU A 58 5.77 -5.89 -4.60
C LEU A 58 4.77 -7.03 -4.47
N MET A 59 4.91 -7.87 -3.43
CA MET A 59 3.99 -8.97 -3.17
C MET A 59 2.57 -8.46 -2.87
N TYR A 60 2.41 -7.44 -2.01
CA TYR A 60 1.10 -6.86 -1.73
C TYR A 60 0.49 -6.18 -2.96
N PHE A 61 1.31 -5.45 -3.72
CA PHE A 61 0.88 -4.79 -4.95
C PHE A 61 0.41 -5.80 -6.01
N CYS A 62 1.17 -6.86 -6.28
CA CYS A 62 0.77 -7.89 -7.24
C CYS A 62 -0.40 -8.74 -6.74
N GLY A 63 -0.43 -9.05 -5.44
CA GLY A 63 -1.51 -9.82 -4.83
C GLY A 63 -2.87 -9.11 -4.83
N GLY A 64 -2.85 -7.78 -4.87
CA GLY A 64 -4.05 -6.95 -4.96
C GLY A 64 -4.54 -6.67 -6.37
N MET A 65 -3.83 -7.10 -7.42
CA MET A 65 -4.24 -6.84 -8.81
C MET A 65 -5.51 -7.61 -9.18
N ASN A 66 -6.30 -7.05 -10.10
CA ASN A 66 -7.35 -7.82 -10.75
C ASN A 66 -6.72 -8.93 -11.63
N MET A 67 -7.53 -9.93 -12.02
CA MET A 67 -7.04 -11.07 -12.80
C MET A 67 -6.48 -10.70 -14.17
N GLU A 68 -6.99 -9.65 -14.81
CA GLU A 68 -6.56 -9.24 -16.16
C GLU A 68 -5.17 -8.62 -16.11
N ASP A 69 -4.98 -7.63 -15.24
CA ASP A 69 -3.71 -6.94 -15.05
C ASP A 69 -2.64 -7.87 -14.49
N ALA A 70 -3.01 -8.76 -13.55
CA ALA A 70 -2.08 -9.78 -13.04
C ALA A 70 -1.56 -10.68 -14.17
N ARG A 71 -2.45 -11.16 -15.06
CA ARG A 71 -2.04 -12.00 -16.21
C ARG A 71 -1.10 -11.26 -17.15
N MET A 72 -1.37 -9.99 -17.43
CA MET A 72 -0.52 -9.17 -18.29
C MET A 72 0.89 -9.00 -17.72
N VAL A 73 1.01 -8.74 -16.42
CA VAL A 73 2.30 -8.61 -15.74
C VAL A 73 3.06 -9.95 -15.74
N HIS A 74 2.37 -11.06 -15.46
CA HIS A 74 2.99 -12.39 -15.49
C HIS A 74 3.44 -12.82 -16.89
N ALA A 75 2.71 -12.45 -17.94
CA ALA A 75 3.06 -12.77 -19.32
C ALA A 75 4.25 -11.94 -19.85
N ALA A 76 4.53 -10.78 -19.26
CA ALA A 76 5.64 -9.91 -19.64
C ALA A 76 6.97 -10.25 -18.92
N SER A 77 6.96 -11.22 -18.00
CA SER A 77 8.11 -11.69 -17.21
C SER A 77 8.80 -12.88 -17.89
#